data_AF-A0A8H5D6Q1-F1
#
_entry.id   AF-A0A8H5D6Q1-F1
#
_cell.length_a   1.000
_cell.length_b   1.000
_cell.length_c   1.000
_cell.angle_alpha   90.00
_cell.angle_beta   90.00
_cell.angle_gamma   90.00
#
_symmetry.space_group_name_H-M   'P 1'
#
loop_
_entity.id
_entity.type
_entity.pdbx_description
1 polymer ?
#
loop_
_entity_poly.entity_id
_entity_poly.type
_entity_poly.pdbx_seq_one_letter_code
_entity_poly.pdbx_strand_id
1 'polypeptide(L)'
;MRRKDPPTNNRTPSSSSSMLEGRGHECLKSADEVAKMMQKDDIVILLWSWIVLDRQKLFNLLAGTQRDLDTWKFVAKEVKHPVSGARILLVSTTDAYSYFMLERKQGLERILSRMNKVGVKLGAHTWVHHITDTWPIKHGMPVGWDELKESLNRDVAMKMSNVTFLSICWEEAGLEEGQERELNIRTMLREDADRGLAFGQLPVMDRNEAWCIIDGIIELTTTLLDQRAGKEERSGRLSKLADDIRERKIKKDEEAREKAEEARKKAEEARKKAEEVVKKAEEDSRVRLLQHELRMLYAELDKTEHGKGVKAKFQRASDDQKRIMERLIGQLCGEWLEPEEKERLEKVIEEEYILCLRDFRGHFAEVRAMGIEVGFNLREFYGLLEPEKKWLGIF
;
A
#
# COMPACT_ATOMS: atom_id res chain seq x y z
N MET A 1 -21.77 -12.97 81.87
CA MET A 1 -21.22 -12.89 80.49
C MET A 1 -22.37 -13.02 79.50
N ARG A 2 -22.81 -11.91 78.87
CA ARG A 2 -23.78 -11.93 77.76
C ARG A 2 -22.98 -11.88 76.44
N ARG A 3 -23.13 -12.89 75.58
CA ARG A 3 -22.59 -12.88 74.22
C ARG A 3 -23.45 -11.93 73.38
N LYS A 4 -22.82 -10.94 72.75
CA LYS A 4 -23.44 -10.09 71.73
C LYS A 4 -23.31 -10.81 70.39
N ASP A 5 -24.43 -11.03 69.71
CA ASP A 5 -24.42 -11.54 68.34
C ASP A 5 -23.89 -10.47 67.37
N PRO A 6 -23.17 -10.87 66.31
CA PRO A 6 -22.60 -9.95 65.34
C PRO A 6 -23.71 -9.35 64.45
N PRO A 7 -23.57 -8.07 64.03
CA PRO A 7 -24.55 -7.42 63.19
C PRO A 7 -24.61 -8.09 61.82
N THR A 8 -25.81 -8.50 61.41
CA THR A 8 -26.11 -8.94 60.05
C THR A 8 -25.89 -7.76 59.10
N ASN A 9 -24.80 -7.82 58.34
CA ASN A 9 -24.50 -6.88 57.29
C ASN A 9 -25.52 -7.07 56.16
N ASN A 10 -26.56 -6.25 56.12
CA ASN A 10 -27.47 -6.11 54.98
C ASN A 10 -26.67 -5.52 53.80
N ARG A 11 -25.98 -6.38 53.06
CA ARG A 11 -25.38 -6.01 51.77
C ARG A 11 -26.52 -5.71 50.80
N THR A 12 -26.68 -4.44 50.47
CA THR A 12 -27.43 -3.99 49.28
C THR A 12 -26.94 -4.79 48.08
N PRO A 13 -27.85 -5.38 47.27
CA PRO A 13 -27.46 -6.11 46.07
C PRO A 13 -26.61 -5.18 45.20
N SER A 14 -25.39 -5.63 44.89
CA SER A 14 -24.44 -4.86 44.10
C SER A 14 -25.04 -4.59 42.72
N SER A 15 -24.94 -3.34 42.24
CA SER A 15 -25.50 -2.87 40.97
C SER A 15 -25.06 -3.67 39.74
N SER A 16 -23.99 -4.48 39.86
CA SER A 16 -23.46 -5.36 38.83
C SER A 16 -24.43 -6.47 38.39
N SER A 17 -25.33 -6.95 39.25
CA SER A 17 -26.26 -8.04 38.89
C SER A 17 -27.30 -7.58 37.86
N SER A 18 -27.82 -6.36 38.03
CA SER A 18 -28.83 -5.80 37.12
C SER A 18 -28.31 -5.55 35.70
N MET A 19 -27.01 -5.29 35.54
CA MET A 19 -26.40 -5.07 34.23
C MET A 19 -26.24 -6.37 33.43
N LEU A 20 -26.03 -7.50 34.08
CA LEU A 20 -25.86 -8.78 33.39
C LEU A 20 -27.20 -9.35 32.93
N GLU A 21 -28.23 -9.30 33.77
CA GLU A 21 -29.58 -9.76 33.41
C GLU A 21 -30.14 -9.01 32.18
N GLY A 22 -29.90 -7.69 32.09
CA GLY A 22 -30.29 -6.90 30.93
C GLY A 22 -29.66 -7.39 29.62
N ARG A 23 -28.39 -7.80 29.64
CA ARG A 23 -27.66 -8.26 28.44
C ARG A 23 -28.17 -9.60 27.92
N GLY A 24 -28.53 -10.53 28.81
CA GLY A 24 -29.14 -11.80 28.40
C GLY A 24 -30.46 -11.58 27.65
N HIS A 25 -31.30 -10.66 28.13
CA HIS A 25 -32.54 -10.29 27.45
C HIS A 25 -32.31 -9.65 26.07
N GLU A 26 -31.30 -8.77 25.96
CA GLU A 26 -30.92 -8.17 24.68
C GLU A 26 -30.43 -9.19 23.66
N CYS A 27 -29.66 -10.20 24.08
CA CYS A 27 -29.23 -11.31 23.22
C CYS A 27 -30.44 -12.02 22.59
N LEU A 28 -31.41 -12.43 23.41
CA LEU A 28 -32.63 -13.11 22.94
C LEU A 28 -33.47 -12.22 22.03
N LYS A 29 -33.64 -10.94 22.38
CA LYS A 29 -34.37 -9.97 21.56
C LYS A 29 -33.72 -9.81 20.18
N SER A 30 -32.39 -9.69 20.12
CA SER A 30 -31.67 -9.58 18.85
C SER A 30 -31.79 -10.85 18.00
N ALA A 31 -31.81 -12.04 18.63
CA ALA A 31 -32.06 -13.28 17.92
C ALA A 31 -33.46 -13.33 17.28
N ASP A 32 -34.49 -12.85 17.99
CA ASP A 32 -35.85 -12.73 17.45
C ASP A 32 -35.91 -11.75 16.27
N GLU A 33 -35.14 -10.67 16.31
CA GLU A 33 -35.03 -9.71 15.20
C GLU A 33 -34.40 -10.36 13.97
N VAL A 34 -33.28 -11.10 14.14
CA VAL A 34 -32.66 -11.87 13.04
C VAL A 34 -33.65 -12.88 12.45
N ALA A 35 -34.36 -13.64 13.30
CA ALA A 35 -35.36 -14.61 12.87
C ALA A 35 -36.51 -13.98 12.05
N LYS A 36 -36.91 -12.74 12.38
CA LYS A 36 -37.94 -12.00 11.63
C LYS A 36 -37.47 -11.55 10.25
N MET A 37 -36.17 -11.32 10.06
CA MET A 37 -35.59 -10.89 8.78
C MET A 37 -35.52 -12.02 7.74
N MET A 38 -35.61 -13.28 8.17
CA MET A 38 -35.51 -14.45 7.30
C MET A 38 -36.72 -14.61 6.39
N GLN A 39 -36.44 -14.92 5.14
CA GLN A 39 -37.41 -15.21 4.09
C GLN A 39 -37.12 -16.57 3.47
N LYS A 40 -38.11 -17.09 2.76
CA LYS A 40 -37.99 -18.36 2.03
C LYS A 40 -36.86 -18.24 1.02
N ASP A 41 -36.08 -19.30 0.84
CA ASP A 41 -35.00 -19.40 -0.13
C ASP A 41 -33.78 -18.49 0.15
N ASP A 42 -33.74 -17.80 1.29
CA ASP A 42 -32.54 -17.08 1.76
C ASP A 42 -31.34 -18.02 1.85
N ILE A 43 -30.14 -17.45 1.68
CA ILE A 43 -28.89 -18.06 2.16
C ILE A 43 -28.49 -17.36 3.45
N VAL A 44 -28.35 -18.10 4.54
CA VAL A 44 -27.96 -17.56 5.85
C VAL A 44 -26.53 -17.98 6.15
N ILE A 45 -25.68 -16.99 6.45
CA ILE A 45 -24.29 -17.22 6.84
C ILE A 45 -24.10 -16.72 8.26
N LEU A 46 -23.82 -17.63 9.18
CA LEU A 46 -23.53 -17.32 10.58
C LEU A 46 -22.02 -17.18 10.76
N LEU A 47 -21.58 -15.96 11.10
CA LEU A 47 -20.18 -15.64 11.40
C LEU A 47 -19.93 -15.74 12.89
N TRP A 48 -19.05 -16.66 13.26
CA TRP A 48 -18.59 -16.91 14.61
C TRP A 48 -17.16 -16.40 14.76
N SER A 49 -16.81 -15.91 15.94
CA SER A 49 -15.41 -15.73 16.32
C SER A 49 -15.33 -15.58 17.84
N TRP A 50 -14.16 -15.85 18.40
CA TRP A 50 -13.86 -15.43 19.76
C TRP A 50 -13.74 -13.91 19.86
N ILE A 51 -13.09 -13.28 18.89
CA ILE A 51 -12.80 -11.85 18.87
C ILE A 51 -13.82 -11.18 17.95
N VAL A 52 -14.61 -10.25 18.51
CA VAL A 52 -15.60 -9.51 17.72
C VAL A 52 -14.99 -8.79 16.52
N LEU A 53 -13.76 -8.29 16.66
CA LEU A 53 -13.05 -7.58 15.60
C LEU A 53 -12.80 -8.45 14.37
N ASP A 54 -12.47 -9.74 14.54
CA ASP A 54 -12.21 -10.66 13.43
C ASP A 54 -13.44 -10.83 12.55
N ARG A 55 -14.57 -11.16 13.19
CA ARG A 55 -15.84 -11.29 12.45
C ARG A 55 -16.35 -9.94 11.97
N GLN A 56 -16.07 -8.83 12.65
CA GLN A 56 -16.42 -7.48 12.20
C GLN A 56 -15.69 -7.10 10.92
N LYS A 57 -14.39 -7.42 10.81
CA LYS A 57 -13.61 -7.23 9.59
C LYS A 57 -14.28 -7.93 8.40
N LEU A 58 -14.59 -9.23 8.52
CA LEU A 58 -15.23 -10.00 7.44
C LEU A 58 -16.68 -9.54 7.17
N PHE A 59 -17.46 -9.27 8.22
CA PHE A 59 -18.85 -8.81 8.11
C PHE A 59 -18.94 -7.51 7.33
N ASN A 60 -18.11 -6.52 7.68
CA ASN A 60 -18.10 -5.22 7.03
C ASN A 60 -17.61 -5.31 5.58
N LEU A 61 -16.61 -6.17 5.32
CA LEU A 61 -16.07 -6.43 3.99
C LEU A 61 -17.17 -6.98 3.05
N LEU A 62 -17.89 -8.02 3.47
CA LEU A 62 -18.97 -8.62 2.68
C LEU A 62 -20.16 -7.64 2.53
N ALA A 63 -20.56 -6.98 3.62
CA ALA A 63 -21.65 -6.01 3.63
C ALA A 63 -21.38 -4.77 2.76
N GLY A 64 -20.11 -4.41 2.56
CA GLY A 64 -19.73 -3.17 1.88
C GLY A 64 -20.09 -1.91 2.67
N THR A 65 -20.27 -2.04 3.99
CA THR A 65 -20.60 -0.95 4.91
C THR A 65 -19.89 -1.15 6.23
N GLN A 66 -19.37 -0.09 6.84
CA GLN A 66 -18.86 -0.16 8.21
C GLN A 66 -20.02 -0.25 9.21
N ARG A 67 -19.95 -1.25 10.07
CA ARG A 67 -20.85 -1.44 11.19
C ARG A 67 -20.05 -1.94 12.38
N ASP A 68 -20.31 -1.34 13.53
CA ASP A 68 -19.80 -1.87 14.79
C ASP A 68 -20.66 -3.05 15.23
N LEU A 69 -19.98 -4.15 15.54
CA LEU A 69 -20.64 -5.35 16.04
C LEU A 69 -20.65 -5.29 17.57
N ASP A 70 -21.80 -5.64 18.13
CA ASP A 70 -21.96 -5.78 19.57
C ASP A 70 -21.55 -7.20 19.96
N THR A 71 -20.75 -7.34 21.02
CA THR A 71 -20.29 -8.65 21.52
C THR A 71 -21.44 -9.48 22.11
N TRP A 72 -22.54 -8.83 22.52
CA TRP A 72 -23.65 -9.46 23.24
C TRP A 72 -24.91 -9.69 22.39
N LYS A 73 -24.94 -9.20 21.15
CA LYS A 73 -26.13 -9.26 20.29
C LYS A 73 -25.84 -10.00 18.99
N PHE A 74 -26.87 -10.66 18.47
CA PHE A 74 -26.88 -11.08 17.08
C PHE A 74 -27.06 -9.84 16.20
N VAL A 75 -26.23 -9.69 15.18
CA VAL A 75 -26.30 -8.57 14.24
C VAL A 75 -26.47 -9.14 12.85
N ALA A 76 -27.61 -8.84 12.22
CA ALA A 76 -27.87 -9.25 10.86
C ALA A 76 -27.82 -8.08 9.87
N LYS A 77 -27.39 -8.40 8.65
CA LYS A 77 -27.46 -7.52 7.48
C LYS A 77 -27.88 -8.33 6.27
N GLU A 78 -28.91 -7.83 5.58
CA GLU A 78 -29.26 -8.31 4.26
C GLU A 78 -28.27 -7.75 3.24
N VAL A 79 -27.74 -8.65 2.41
CA VAL A 79 -26.88 -8.32 1.27
C VAL A 79 -27.33 -9.11 0.04
N LYS A 80 -27.07 -8.58 -1.14
CA LYS A 80 -27.25 -9.33 -2.40
C LYS A 80 -25.92 -9.94 -2.79
N HIS A 81 -25.93 -11.22 -3.11
CA HIS A 81 -24.78 -11.90 -3.68
C HIS A 81 -24.35 -11.20 -4.98
N PRO A 82 -23.06 -10.88 -5.17
CA PRO A 82 -22.61 -10.05 -6.30
C PRO A 82 -22.85 -10.72 -7.67
N VAL A 83 -22.65 -12.03 -7.78
CA VAL A 83 -22.85 -12.79 -9.02
C VAL A 83 -24.28 -13.30 -9.19
N SER A 84 -24.79 -14.08 -8.24
CA SER A 84 -26.10 -14.75 -8.39
C SER A 84 -27.31 -13.85 -8.13
N GLY A 85 -27.11 -12.69 -7.50
CA GLY A 85 -28.19 -11.82 -7.04
C GLY A 85 -29.02 -12.39 -5.89
N ALA A 86 -28.68 -13.58 -5.38
CA ALA A 86 -29.37 -14.24 -4.28
C ALA A 86 -29.36 -13.37 -3.02
N ARG A 87 -30.46 -13.43 -2.26
CA ARG A 87 -30.56 -12.75 -0.97
C ARG A 87 -29.78 -13.52 0.08
N ILE A 88 -28.79 -12.86 0.68
CA ILE A 88 -27.97 -13.41 1.75
C ILE A 88 -28.25 -12.64 3.03
N LEU A 89 -28.55 -13.37 4.10
CA LEU A 89 -28.61 -12.82 5.45
C LEU A 89 -27.28 -13.13 6.14
N LEU A 90 -26.40 -12.13 6.20
CA LEU A 90 -25.17 -12.21 6.98
C LEU A 90 -25.50 -11.98 8.44
N VAL A 91 -25.17 -12.94 9.31
CA VAL A 91 -25.47 -12.88 10.74
C VAL A 91 -24.16 -12.99 11.50
N SER A 92 -23.73 -11.90 12.14
CA SER A 92 -22.74 -11.99 13.20
C SER A 92 -23.40 -12.57 14.44
N THR A 93 -22.80 -13.60 15.01
CA THR A 93 -23.20 -14.11 16.33
C THR A 93 -22.67 -13.23 17.45
N THR A 94 -23.11 -13.50 18.67
CA THR A 94 -22.44 -13.00 19.88
C THR A 94 -21.04 -13.61 20.00
N ASP A 95 -20.20 -13.06 20.87
CA ASP A 95 -18.91 -13.66 21.20
C ASP A 95 -19.08 -15.09 21.71
N ALA A 96 -18.10 -15.94 21.39
CA ALA A 96 -18.01 -17.27 21.97
C ALA A 96 -17.72 -17.19 23.49
N TYR A 97 -17.12 -16.09 23.95
CA TYR A 97 -16.96 -15.75 25.37
C TYR A 97 -18.24 -15.15 25.91
N SER A 98 -19.01 -15.89 26.72
CA SER A 98 -20.07 -15.23 27.47
C SER A 98 -20.42 -15.94 28.77
N TYR A 99 -20.68 -15.11 29.78
CA TYR A 99 -21.50 -15.43 30.96
C TYR A 99 -22.95 -15.79 30.58
N PHE A 100 -23.32 -15.73 29.30
CA PHE A 100 -24.66 -15.88 28.73
C PHE A 100 -24.76 -17.05 27.75
N MET A 101 -24.00 -18.11 28.01
CA MET A 101 -24.01 -19.34 27.20
C MET A 101 -25.44 -19.85 26.97
N LEU A 102 -26.30 -19.76 27.99
CA LEU A 102 -27.69 -20.20 27.92
C LEU A 102 -28.52 -19.34 26.96
N GLU A 103 -28.46 -18.02 27.09
CA GLU A 103 -29.21 -17.09 26.26
C GLU A 103 -28.71 -17.12 24.81
N ARG A 104 -27.40 -17.24 24.59
CA ARG A 104 -26.84 -17.45 23.25
C ARG A 104 -27.37 -18.75 22.63
N LYS A 105 -27.37 -19.86 23.38
CA LYS A 105 -27.89 -21.14 22.91
C LYS A 105 -29.37 -21.01 22.54
N GLN A 106 -30.19 -20.45 23.42
CA GLN A 106 -31.61 -20.20 23.18
C GLN A 106 -31.84 -19.28 21.98
N GLY A 107 -31.04 -18.22 21.83
CA GLY A 107 -31.08 -17.34 20.67
C GLY A 107 -30.78 -18.08 19.37
N LEU A 108 -29.74 -18.91 19.37
CA LEU A 108 -29.38 -19.76 18.23
C LEU A 108 -30.50 -20.76 17.89
N GLU A 109 -31.08 -21.42 18.89
CA GLU A 109 -32.22 -22.34 18.71
C GLU A 109 -33.40 -21.65 18.03
N ARG A 110 -33.71 -20.41 18.43
CA ARG A 110 -34.78 -19.61 17.81
C ARG A 110 -34.47 -19.29 16.34
N ILE A 111 -33.24 -18.88 16.05
CA ILE A 111 -32.76 -18.61 14.69
C ILE A 111 -32.86 -19.89 13.83
N LEU A 112 -32.31 -21.01 14.29
CA LEU A 112 -32.31 -22.29 13.55
C LEU A 112 -33.73 -22.86 13.38
N SER A 113 -34.58 -22.80 14.41
CA SER A 113 -35.98 -23.20 14.33
C SER A 113 -36.74 -22.40 13.27
N ARG A 114 -36.48 -21.09 13.20
CA ARG A 114 -37.06 -20.22 12.18
C ARG A 114 -36.55 -20.55 10.78
N MET A 115 -35.26 -20.81 10.60
CA MET A 115 -34.67 -21.20 9.31
C MET A 115 -35.39 -22.43 8.74
N ASN A 116 -35.59 -23.45 9.57
CA ASN A 116 -36.31 -24.67 9.18
C ASN A 116 -37.77 -24.40 8.83
N LYS A 117 -38.46 -23.56 9.62
CA LYS A 117 -39.88 -23.24 9.40
C LYS A 117 -40.12 -22.42 8.13
N VAL A 118 -39.21 -21.51 7.79
CA VAL A 118 -39.34 -20.61 6.64
C VAL A 118 -38.93 -21.26 5.32
N GLY A 119 -38.13 -22.33 5.38
CA GLY A 119 -37.56 -22.95 4.19
C GLY A 119 -36.38 -22.15 3.64
N VAL A 120 -35.45 -21.78 4.52
CA VAL A 120 -34.16 -21.21 4.12
C VAL A 120 -33.40 -22.23 3.28
N LYS A 121 -32.77 -21.77 2.19
CA LYS A 121 -32.09 -22.65 1.22
C LYS A 121 -30.81 -23.25 1.78
N LEU A 122 -30.04 -22.44 2.51
CA LEU A 122 -28.73 -22.85 3.04
C LEU A 122 -28.41 -22.15 4.36
N GLY A 123 -27.88 -22.91 5.32
CA GLY A 123 -27.28 -22.39 6.55
C GLY A 123 -25.81 -22.76 6.63
N ALA A 124 -24.92 -21.81 6.38
CA ALA A 124 -23.47 -21.99 6.50
C ALA A 124 -22.96 -21.39 7.82
N HIS A 125 -22.10 -22.12 8.53
CA HIS A 125 -21.45 -21.65 9.75
C HIS A 125 -19.98 -21.39 9.46
N THR A 126 -19.52 -20.17 9.69
CA THR A 126 -18.14 -19.78 9.42
C THR A 126 -17.50 -19.26 10.70
N TRP A 127 -16.51 -19.98 11.21
CA TRP A 127 -15.65 -19.51 12.28
C TRP A 127 -14.54 -18.66 11.67
N VAL A 128 -14.48 -17.38 12.04
CA VAL A 128 -13.53 -16.40 11.54
C VAL A 128 -12.40 -16.25 12.56
N HIS A 129 -11.16 -16.40 12.10
CA HIS A 129 -9.98 -16.27 12.94
C HIS A 129 -8.90 -15.47 12.24
N HIS A 130 -8.38 -14.45 12.91
CA HIS A 130 -7.21 -13.73 12.44
C HIS A 130 -5.96 -14.60 12.54
N ILE A 131 -5.22 -14.79 11.43
CA ILE A 131 -4.09 -15.73 11.44
C ILE A 131 -2.94 -15.27 12.35
N THR A 132 -2.75 -13.97 12.53
CA THR A 132 -1.69 -13.42 13.40
C THR A 132 -2.03 -13.42 14.89
N ASP A 133 -3.23 -13.85 15.28
CA ASP A 133 -3.60 -13.87 16.69
C ASP A 133 -2.95 -15.07 17.40
N THR A 134 -1.97 -14.78 18.26
CA THR A 134 -1.32 -15.77 19.13
C THR A 134 -2.19 -16.11 20.35
N TRP A 135 -3.09 -15.20 20.68
CA TRP A 135 -4.12 -15.32 21.70
C TRP A 135 -5.45 -15.00 20.99
N PRO A 136 -6.37 -15.96 20.84
CA PRO A 136 -6.85 -16.84 21.88
C PRO A 136 -6.81 -18.30 21.39
N ILE A 137 -5.67 -18.95 21.58
CA ILE A 137 -5.52 -20.39 21.37
C ILE A 137 -5.20 -21.01 22.73
N LYS A 138 -6.13 -21.78 23.31
CA LYS A 138 -5.94 -22.47 24.60
C LYS A 138 -5.79 -23.96 24.33
N HIS A 139 -4.68 -24.54 24.78
CA HIS A 139 -4.32 -25.93 24.50
C HIS A 139 -4.32 -26.25 22.99
N GLY A 140 -3.99 -25.27 22.14
CA GLY A 140 -3.96 -25.46 20.69
C GLY A 140 -5.30 -25.28 19.97
N MET A 141 -6.43 -25.14 20.68
CA MET A 141 -7.73 -24.87 20.06
C MET A 141 -8.10 -23.39 20.14
N PRO A 142 -8.82 -22.85 19.14
CA PRO A 142 -9.44 -21.52 19.26
C PRO A 142 -10.29 -21.48 20.54
N VAL A 143 -10.11 -20.45 21.38
CA VAL A 143 -10.93 -20.34 22.59
C VAL A 143 -12.39 -20.15 22.18
N GLY A 144 -13.31 -20.80 22.90
CA GLY A 144 -14.73 -20.78 22.54
C GLY A 144 -15.14 -21.88 21.55
N TRP A 145 -14.18 -22.67 21.03
CA TRP A 145 -14.47 -23.72 20.05
C TRP A 145 -15.30 -24.87 20.64
N ASP A 146 -14.99 -25.30 21.86
CA ASP A 146 -15.78 -26.33 22.54
C ASP A 146 -17.19 -25.81 22.84
N GLU A 147 -17.31 -24.55 23.25
CA GLU A 147 -18.58 -23.89 23.50
C GLU A 147 -19.42 -23.75 22.22
N LEU A 148 -18.78 -23.51 21.06
CA LEU A 148 -19.44 -23.60 19.76
C LEU A 148 -19.96 -25.02 19.53
N LYS A 149 -19.10 -26.04 19.68
CA LYS A 149 -19.50 -27.44 19.48
C LYS A 149 -20.66 -27.82 20.40
N GLU A 150 -20.62 -27.43 21.67
CA GLU A 150 -21.73 -27.66 22.61
C GLU A 150 -23.02 -26.96 22.18
N SER A 151 -22.91 -25.74 21.67
CA SER A 151 -24.05 -24.98 21.15
C SER A 151 -24.65 -25.63 19.90
N LEU A 152 -23.85 -26.36 19.12
CA LEU A 152 -24.26 -27.06 17.90
C LEU A 152 -24.72 -28.52 18.14
N ASN A 153 -24.18 -29.22 19.15
CA ASN A 153 -24.33 -30.67 19.30
C ASN A 153 -25.61 -31.14 20.02
N ARG A 154 -26.32 -30.30 20.78
CA ARG A 154 -27.38 -30.81 21.69
C ARG A 154 -28.72 -31.14 21.05
N ASP A 155 -29.22 -30.36 20.07
CA ASP A 155 -30.63 -30.47 19.68
C ASP A 155 -30.92 -30.27 18.18
N VAL A 156 -29.91 -29.95 17.37
CA VAL A 156 -30.10 -29.72 15.93
C VAL A 156 -29.07 -30.57 15.20
N ALA A 157 -29.50 -31.29 14.16
CA ALA A 157 -28.67 -32.19 13.32
C ALA A 157 -27.59 -31.44 12.51
N MET A 158 -26.86 -30.50 13.11
CA MET A 158 -25.76 -29.79 12.49
C MET A 158 -24.48 -30.59 12.58
N LYS A 159 -24.16 -31.19 11.45
CA LYS A 159 -22.91 -31.90 11.21
C LYS A 159 -21.77 -30.87 11.10
N MET A 160 -20.58 -31.20 11.59
CA MET A 160 -19.37 -30.36 11.38
C MET A 160 -19.08 -30.10 9.90
N SER A 161 -19.64 -30.92 9.01
CA SER A 161 -19.68 -30.68 7.56
C SER A 161 -20.34 -29.36 7.14
N ASN A 162 -21.08 -28.68 8.02
CA ASN A 162 -21.67 -27.37 7.72
C ASN A 162 -20.87 -26.21 8.33
N VAL A 163 -19.79 -26.53 9.05
CA VAL A 163 -18.88 -25.55 9.65
C VAL A 163 -17.65 -25.40 8.76
N THR A 164 -17.22 -24.16 8.59
CA THR A 164 -15.95 -23.80 7.96
C THR A 164 -15.15 -22.95 8.92
N PHE A 165 -13.90 -23.34 9.15
CA PHE A 165 -12.90 -22.49 9.77
C PHE A 165 -12.26 -21.62 8.69
N LEU A 166 -12.40 -20.30 8.80
CA LEU A 166 -11.87 -19.31 7.86
C LEU A 166 -10.79 -18.47 8.55
N SER A 167 -9.55 -18.66 8.11
CA SER A 167 -8.42 -17.82 8.51
C SER A 167 -8.37 -16.56 7.64
N ILE A 168 -8.27 -15.39 8.27
CA ILE A 168 -8.25 -14.07 7.59
C ILE A 168 -6.96 -13.30 7.90
N CYS A 169 -6.75 -12.18 7.21
CA CYS A 169 -5.62 -11.27 7.42
C CYS A 169 -4.24 -11.90 7.21
N TRP A 170 -4.13 -12.77 6.20
CA TRP A 170 -2.86 -13.41 5.82
C TRP A 170 -1.82 -12.43 5.29
N GLU A 171 -2.24 -11.29 4.75
CA GLU A 171 -1.34 -10.21 4.35
C GLU A 171 -0.63 -9.54 5.53
N GLU A 172 -1.11 -9.73 6.76
CA GLU A 172 -0.50 -9.22 7.99
C GLU A 172 0.54 -10.21 8.56
N ALA A 173 0.53 -11.47 8.11
CA ALA A 173 1.47 -12.51 8.53
C ALA A 173 2.63 -12.67 7.54
N GLY A 174 3.83 -12.98 8.04
CA GLY A 174 4.87 -13.56 7.19
C GLY A 174 4.41 -14.90 6.60
N LEU A 175 4.83 -15.24 5.38
CA LEU A 175 4.39 -16.48 4.71
C LEU A 175 4.63 -17.73 5.56
N GLU A 176 5.85 -17.88 6.08
CA GLU A 176 6.26 -19.02 6.91
C GLU A 176 5.48 -19.05 8.23
N GLU A 177 5.37 -17.89 8.89
CA GLU A 177 4.64 -17.74 10.15
C GLU A 177 3.15 -18.06 10.00
N GLY A 178 2.50 -17.56 8.95
CA GLY A 178 1.09 -17.85 8.65
C GLY A 178 0.86 -19.34 8.38
N GLN A 179 1.74 -19.97 7.60
CA GLN A 179 1.67 -21.41 7.31
C GLN A 179 1.85 -22.26 8.57
N GLU A 180 2.83 -21.93 9.41
CA GLU A 180 3.07 -22.63 10.68
C GLU A 180 1.84 -22.54 11.60
N ARG A 181 1.27 -21.34 11.74
CA ARG A 181 0.09 -21.10 12.59
C ARG A 181 -1.14 -21.85 12.09
N GLU A 182 -1.42 -21.81 10.80
CA GLU A 182 -2.54 -22.55 10.23
C GLU A 182 -2.33 -24.07 10.39
N LEU A 183 -1.12 -24.57 10.15
CA LEU A 183 -0.79 -25.98 10.35
C LEU A 183 -1.03 -26.42 11.80
N ASN A 184 -0.67 -25.57 12.76
CA ASN A 184 -0.94 -25.81 14.18
C ASN A 184 -2.44 -25.89 14.46
N ILE A 185 -3.24 -24.94 13.94
CA ILE A 185 -4.70 -24.95 14.08
C ILE A 185 -5.31 -26.21 13.45
N ARG A 186 -4.91 -26.56 12.22
CA ARG A 186 -5.38 -27.77 11.52
C ARG A 186 -5.05 -29.05 12.27
N THR A 187 -3.86 -29.12 12.85
CA THR A 187 -3.43 -30.27 13.66
C THR A 187 -4.32 -30.42 14.90
N MET A 188 -4.66 -29.31 15.54
CA MET A 188 -5.48 -29.29 16.74
C MET A 188 -6.96 -29.55 16.48
N LEU A 189 -7.45 -29.16 15.30
CA LEU A 189 -8.82 -29.40 14.85
C LEU A 189 -8.95 -30.66 13.98
N ARG A 190 -7.97 -31.58 14.02
CA ARG A 190 -7.95 -32.79 13.18
C ARG A 190 -9.20 -33.65 13.35
N GLU A 191 -9.64 -33.89 14.58
CA GLU A 191 -10.85 -34.70 14.82
C GLU A 191 -12.11 -34.05 14.25
N ASP A 192 -12.20 -32.71 14.30
CA ASP A 192 -13.32 -31.97 13.72
C ASP A 192 -13.24 -31.95 12.19
N ALA A 193 -12.03 -31.89 11.63
CA ALA A 193 -11.76 -32.07 10.20
C ALA A 193 -12.22 -33.45 9.71
N ASP A 194 -11.91 -34.51 10.46
CA ASP A 194 -12.36 -35.88 10.18
C ASP A 194 -13.90 -35.98 10.22
N ARG A 195 -14.56 -35.13 11.02
CA ARG A 195 -16.02 -34.99 11.09
C ARG A 195 -16.61 -34.07 10.02
N GLY A 196 -15.78 -33.46 9.18
CA GLY A 196 -16.17 -32.70 7.99
C GLY A 196 -15.96 -31.18 8.09
N LEU A 197 -15.35 -30.67 9.15
CA LEU A 197 -14.94 -29.26 9.23
C LEU A 197 -14.06 -28.93 8.02
N ALA A 198 -14.43 -27.87 7.29
CA ALA A 198 -13.61 -27.35 6.19
C ALA A 198 -12.71 -26.22 6.68
N PHE A 199 -11.59 -26.03 5.99
CA PHE A 199 -10.68 -24.91 6.20
C PHE A 199 -10.68 -24.03 4.96
N GLY A 200 -10.89 -22.74 5.15
CA GLY A 200 -10.71 -21.71 4.16
C GLY A 200 -9.64 -20.72 4.60
N GLN A 201 -9.02 -20.07 3.63
CA GLN A 201 -8.13 -18.94 3.84
C GLN A 201 -8.66 -17.76 3.05
N LEU A 202 -8.57 -16.56 3.62
CA LEU A 202 -8.75 -15.30 2.91
C LEU A 202 -7.37 -14.62 2.85
N PRO A 203 -6.60 -14.80 1.75
CA PRO A 203 -5.23 -14.32 1.65
C PRO A 203 -5.10 -12.79 1.67
N VAL A 204 -6.18 -12.10 1.30
CA VAL A 204 -6.26 -10.64 1.16
C VAL A 204 -7.65 -10.20 1.62
N MET A 205 -7.71 -9.15 2.45
CA MET A 205 -8.95 -8.50 2.86
C MET A 205 -9.56 -7.63 1.74
N ASP A 206 -9.80 -8.25 0.58
CA ASP A 206 -10.51 -7.68 -0.56
C ASP A 206 -11.94 -8.22 -0.64
N ARG A 207 -12.88 -7.36 -1.04
CA ARG A 207 -14.30 -7.71 -1.06
C ARG A 207 -14.63 -8.79 -2.08
N ASN A 208 -14.01 -8.73 -3.27
CA ASN A 208 -14.28 -9.72 -4.30
C ASN A 208 -13.69 -11.07 -3.90
N GLU A 209 -12.48 -11.09 -3.35
CA GLU A 209 -11.85 -12.33 -2.89
C GLU A 209 -12.60 -12.94 -1.71
N ALA A 210 -13.11 -12.12 -0.78
CA ALA A 210 -13.99 -12.61 0.28
C ALA A 210 -15.25 -13.27 -0.28
N TRP A 211 -15.89 -12.66 -1.28
CA TRP A 211 -17.04 -13.29 -1.96
C TRP A 211 -16.66 -14.58 -2.69
N CYS A 212 -15.51 -14.66 -3.36
CA CYS A 212 -15.04 -15.90 -3.97
C CYS A 212 -14.93 -17.04 -2.94
N ILE A 213 -14.38 -16.76 -1.76
CA ILE A 213 -14.29 -17.76 -0.69
C ILE A 213 -15.67 -18.13 -0.15
N ILE A 214 -16.57 -17.15 0.04
CA ILE A 214 -17.95 -17.42 0.46
C ILE A 214 -18.69 -18.27 -0.57
N ASP A 215 -18.51 -18.05 -1.86
CA ASP A 215 -19.11 -18.85 -2.93
C ASP A 215 -18.63 -20.30 -2.84
N GLY A 216 -17.33 -20.51 -2.59
CA GLY A 216 -16.77 -21.83 -2.29
C GLY A 216 -17.42 -22.46 -1.06
N ILE A 217 -17.59 -21.71 0.03
CA ILE A 217 -18.27 -22.21 1.24
C ILE A 217 -19.73 -22.59 0.95
N ILE A 218 -20.46 -21.77 0.19
CA ILE A 218 -21.86 -22.01 -0.20
C ILE A 218 -21.97 -23.26 -1.06
N GLU A 219 -21.15 -23.38 -2.11
CA GLU A 219 -21.13 -24.53 -3.02
C GLU A 219 -20.83 -25.82 -2.24
N LEU A 220 -19.81 -25.80 -1.39
CA LEU A 220 -19.41 -26.96 -0.62
C LEU A 220 -20.47 -27.37 0.41
N THR A 221 -21.15 -26.41 1.04
CA THR A 221 -22.22 -26.71 1.98
C THR A 221 -23.45 -27.26 1.25
N THR A 222 -23.73 -26.79 0.04
CA THR A 222 -24.85 -27.25 -0.78
C THR A 222 -24.61 -28.67 -1.32
N THR A 223 -23.44 -28.93 -1.90
CA THR A 223 -23.09 -30.25 -2.47
C THR A 223 -23.06 -31.38 -1.43
N LEU A 224 -22.78 -31.06 -0.16
CA LEU A 224 -22.85 -32.02 0.94
C LEU A 224 -24.28 -32.41 1.32
N LEU A 225 -25.25 -31.52 1.12
CA LEU A 225 -26.67 -31.86 1.29
C LEU A 225 -27.11 -32.91 0.24
N ASP A 226 -26.46 -32.93 -0.92
CA ASP A 226 -26.77 -33.83 -2.04
C ASP A 226 -26.03 -35.20 -1.99
N GLN A 227 -25.22 -35.46 -0.95
CA GLN A 227 -24.66 -36.77 -0.56
C GLN A 227 -23.81 -37.57 -1.58
N ARG A 228 -22.84 -36.98 -2.28
CA ARG A 228 -21.82 -37.78 -3.04
C ARG A 228 -20.36 -37.27 -3.05
N ALA A 229 -20.06 -36.07 -2.56
CA ALA A 229 -18.69 -35.55 -2.57
C ALA A 229 -17.93 -35.92 -1.29
N GLY A 230 -16.68 -36.39 -1.43
CA GLY A 230 -15.83 -36.81 -0.31
C GLY A 230 -15.31 -35.62 0.51
N LYS A 231 -15.11 -35.82 1.81
CA LYS A 231 -14.64 -34.77 2.76
C LYS A 231 -13.28 -34.16 2.38
N GLU A 232 -12.35 -34.98 1.89
CA GLU A 232 -11.01 -34.51 1.49
C GLU A 232 -11.07 -33.56 0.28
N GLU A 233 -12.01 -33.78 -0.64
CA GLU A 233 -12.21 -32.94 -1.81
C GLU A 233 -12.61 -31.50 -1.42
N ARG A 234 -13.36 -31.34 -0.32
CA ARG A 234 -13.84 -30.05 0.18
C ARG A 234 -12.69 -29.13 0.64
N SER A 235 -11.82 -29.66 1.49
CA SER A 235 -10.66 -28.92 2.02
C SER A 235 -9.66 -28.63 0.89
N GLY A 236 -9.45 -29.60 -0.01
CA GLY A 236 -8.59 -29.42 -1.19
C GLY A 236 -9.07 -28.31 -2.13
N ARG A 237 -10.38 -28.22 -2.39
CA ARG A 237 -10.96 -27.15 -3.25
C ARG A 237 -10.78 -25.75 -2.65
N LEU A 238 -11.02 -25.56 -1.34
CA LEU A 238 -10.81 -24.26 -0.69
C LEU A 238 -9.33 -23.87 -0.62
N SER A 239 -8.46 -24.85 -0.33
CA SER A 239 -7.01 -24.61 -0.33
C SER A 239 -6.55 -24.16 -1.72
N LYS A 240 -6.96 -24.88 -2.77
CA LYS A 240 -6.62 -24.54 -4.14
C LYS A 240 -7.12 -23.14 -4.53
N LEU A 241 -8.36 -22.81 -4.16
CA LEU A 241 -8.91 -21.47 -4.41
C LEU A 241 -8.08 -20.38 -3.71
N ALA A 242 -7.65 -20.61 -2.47
CA ALA A 242 -6.79 -19.68 -1.75
C ALA A 242 -5.42 -19.51 -2.42
N ASP A 243 -4.82 -20.60 -2.89
CA ASP A 243 -3.56 -20.56 -3.62
C ASP A 243 -3.71 -19.80 -4.96
N ASP A 244 -4.79 -20.05 -5.72
CA ASP A 244 -5.11 -19.32 -6.95
C ASP A 244 -5.29 -17.80 -6.69
N ILE A 245 -5.93 -17.42 -5.56
CA ILE A 245 -6.06 -16.01 -5.13
C ILE A 245 -4.69 -15.41 -4.83
N ARG A 246 -3.84 -16.14 -4.09
CA ARG A 246 -2.50 -15.69 -3.74
C ARG A 246 -1.62 -15.49 -4.97
N GLU A 247 -1.63 -16.44 -5.91
CA GLU A 247 -0.89 -16.33 -7.17
C GLU A 247 -1.34 -15.14 -8.01
N ARG A 248 -2.66 -14.90 -8.11
CA ARG A 248 -3.20 -13.71 -8.81
C ARG A 248 -2.71 -12.40 -8.18
N LYS A 249 -2.64 -12.34 -6.84
CA LYS A 249 -2.10 -11.18 -6.13
C LYS A 249 -0.63 -10.96 -6.44
N ILE A 250 0.20 -12.01 -6.32
CA ILE A 250 1.64 -11.94 -6.58
C ILE A 250 1.91 -11.43 -8.00
N LYS A 251 1.20 -11.99 -8.99
CA LYS A 251 1.32 -11.56 -10.39
C LYS A 251 0.95 -10.09 -10.57
N LYS A 252 -0.15 -9.63 -9.95
CA LYS A 252 -0.59 -8.22 -10.03
C LYS A 252 0.42 -7.27 -9.39
N ASP A 253 1.01 -7.67 -8.26
CA ASP A 253 2.02 -6.88 -7.56
C ASP A 253 3.33 -6.81 -8.36
N GLU A 254 3.72 -7.90 -9.03
CA GLU A 254 4.87 -7.94 -9.93
C GLU A 254 4.66 -7.04 -11.16
N GLU A 255 3.51 -7.12 -11.83
CA GLU A 255 3.14 -6.22 -12.94
C GLU A 255 3.12 -4.74 -12.50
N ALA A 256 2.64 -4.46 -11.29
CA ALA A 256 2.64 -3.10 -10.74
C ALA A 256 4.07 -2.58 -10.48
N ARG A 257 4.95 -3.45 -9.97
CA ARG A 257 6.37 -3.13 -9.74
C ARG A 257 7.10 -2.84 -11.05
N GLU A 258 6.89 -3.65 -12.08
CA GLU A 258 7.48 -3.44 -13.41
C GLU A 258 7.04 -2.11 -14.01
N LYS A 259 5.73 -1.80 -13.95
CA LYS A 259 5.19 -0.51 -14.41
C LYS A 259 5.75 0.68 -13.64
N ALA A 260 5.93 0.54 -12.32
CA ALA A 260 6.53 1.59 -11.49
C ALA A 260 8.01 1.81 -11.83
N GLU A 261 8.77 0.75 -12.11
CA GLU A 261 10.16 0.84 -12.54
C GLU A 261 10.29 1.51 -13.92
N GLU A 262 9.42 1.15 -14.86
CA GLU A 262 9.38 1.78 -16.19
C GLU A 262 9.04 3.28 -16.09
N ALA A 263 8.05 3.64 -15.26
CA ALA A 263 7.69 5.03 -15.00
C ALA A 263 8.85 5.82 -14.37
N ARG A 264 9.59 5.21 -13.44
CA ARG A 264 10.78 5.82 -12.83
C ARG A 264 11.88 6.08 -13.86
N LYS A 265 12.16 5.12 -14.74
CA LYS A 265 13.15 5.27 -15.83
C LYS A 265 12.77 6.41 -16.78
N LYS A 266 11.49 6.48 -17.19
CA LYS A 266 10.98 7.57 -18.03
C LYS A 266 11.08 8.94 -17.34
N ALA A 267 10.78 9.00 -16.05
CA ALA A 267 10.89 10.25 -15.28
C ALA A 267 12.35 10.72 -15.15
N GLU A 268 13.29 9.80 -14.94
CA GLU A 268 14.72 10.13 -14.88
C GLU A 268 15.25 10.64 -16.23
N GLU A 269 14.85 10.01 -17.34
CA GLU A 269 15.22 10.47 -18.69
C GLU A 269 14.65 11.86 -18.98
N ALA A 270 13.37 12.09 -18.62
CA ALA A 270 12.74 13.40 -18.77
C ALA A 270 13.44 14.48 -17.93
N ARG A 271 13.89 14.13 -16.71
CA ARG A 271 14.65 15.04 -15.84
C ARG A 271 15.99 15.43 -16.47
N LYS A 272 16.75 14.45 -16.98
CA LYS A 272 18.03 14.71 -17.67
C LYS A 272 17.85 15.62 -18.88
N LYS A 273 16.83 15.37 -19.71
CA LYS A 273 16.47 16.24 -20.84
C LYS A 273 16.12 17.67 -20.40
N ALA A 274 15.39 17.82 -19.30
CA ALA A 274 15.05 19.13 -18.75
C ALA A 274 16.29 19.88 -18.22
N GLU A 275 17.19 19.17 -17.52
CA GLU A 275 18.48 19.72 -17.04
C GLU A 275 19.35 20.22 -18.22
N GLU A 276 19.42 19.45 -19.31
CA GLU A 276 20.13 19.87 -20.54
C GLU A 276 19.52 21.13 -21.18
N VAL A 277 18.19 21.22 -21.25
CA VAL A 277 17.50 22.40 -21.78
C VAL A 277 17.76 23.64 -20.92
N VAL A 278 17.72 23.51 -19.60
CA VAL A 278 18.02 24.62 -18.67
C VAL A 278 19.47 25.06 -18.84
N LYS A 279 20.42 24.14 -18.85
CA LYS A 279 21.85 24.45 -19.06
C LYS A 279 22.07 25.20 -20.37
N LYS A 280 21.46 24.74 -21.46
CA LYS A 280 21.53 25.42 -22.76
C LYS A 280 20.92 26.82 -22.72
N ALA A 281 19.78 26.99 -22.03
CA ALA A 281 19.15 28.29 -21.88
C ALA A 281 19.99 29.28 -21.05
N GLU A 282 20.67 28.80 -20.01
CA GLU A 282 21.61 29.58 -19.21
C GLU A 282 22.84 30.00 -20.03
N GLU A 283 23.41 29.08 -20.81
CA GLU A 283 24.50 29.35 -21.75
C GLU A 283 24.10 30.41 -22.79
N ASP A 284 22.93 30.26 -23.43
CA ASP A 284 22.39 31.23 -24.40
C ASP A 284 22.14 32.61 -23.76
N SER A 285 21.67 32.63 -22.50
CA SER A 285 21.49 33.86 -21.74
C SER A 285 22.83 34.56 -21.48
N ARG A 286 23.84 33.81 -21.03
CA ARG A 286 25.19 34.32 -20.78
C ARG A 286 25.82 34.91 -22.03
N VAL A 287 25.69 34.23 -23.18
CA VAL A 287 26.18 34.73 -24.47
C VAL A 287 25.53 36.07 -24.84
N ARG A 288 24.20 36.18 -24.68
CA ARG A 288 23.47 37.43 -24.98
C ARG A 288 23.91 38.59 -24.08
N LEU A 289 24.16 38.34 -22.80
CA LEU A 289 24.66 39.35 -21.86
C LEU A 289 26.06 39.83 -22.26
N LEU A 290 26.98 38.91 -22.56
CA LEU A 290 28.33 39.24 -23.02
C LEU A 290 28.31 40.07 -24.32
N GLN A 291 27.49 39.68 -25.29
CA GLN A 291 27.32 40.43 -26.54
C GLN A 291 26.72 41.82 -26.31
N HIS A 292 25.81 41.98 -25.34
CA HIS A 292 25.26 43.28 -24.99
C HIS A 292 26.32 44.19 -24.36
N GLU A 293 27.04 43.71 -23.34
CA GLU A 293 28.11 44.47 -22.71
C GLU A 293 29.23 44.83 -23.69
N LEU A 294 29.59 43.93 -24.61
CA LEU A 294 30.58 44.20 -25.65
C LEU A 294 30.13 45.31 -26.60
N ARG A 295 28.85 45.31 -27.00
CA ARG A 295 28.28 46.41 -27.81
C ARG A 295 28.33 47.75 -27.08
N MET A 296 28.00 47.76 -25.79
CA MET A 296 28.08 48.97 -24.98
C MET A 296 29.53 49.49 -24.87
N LEU A 297 30.48 48.58 -24.62
CA LEU A 297 31.90 48.92 -24.57
C LEU A 297 32.39 49.52 -25.91
N TYR A 298 32.01 48.93 -27.05
CA TYR A 298 32.38 49.45 -28.35
C TYR A 298 31.80 50.84 -28.63
N ALA A 299 30.57 51.11 -28.19
CA ALA A 299 29.97 52.43 -28.30
C ALA A 299 30.72 53.49 -27.48
N GLU A 300 31.22 53.12 -26.29
CA GLU A 300 32.08 54.01 -25.48
C GLU A 300 33.44 54.26 -26.14
N LEU A 301 34.06 53.22 -26.70
CA LEU A 301 35.35 53.33 -27.39
C LEU A 301 35.27 54.22 -28.63
N ASP A 302 34.15 54.23 -29.35
CA ASP A 302 33.95 55.07 -30.54
C ASP A 302 33.96 56.58 -30.25
N LYS A 303 33.82 57.00 -28.97
CA LYS A 303 33.79 58.42 -28.57
C LYS A 303 35.14 59.12 -28.69
N THR A 304 36.26 58.38 -28.79
CA THR A 304 37.61 58.96 -28.86
C THR A 304 38.42 58.32 -29.98
N GLU A 305 39.34 59.07 -30.60
CA GLU A 305 40.23 58.51 -31.64
C GLU A 305 41.12 57.39 -31.11
N HIS A 306 41.62 57.52 -29.88
CA HIS A 306 42.37 56.46 -29.22
C HIS A 306 41.51 55.21 -29.01
N GLY A 307 40.27 55.38 -28.53
CA GLY A 307 39.32 54.27 -28.32
C GLY A 307 38.95 53.53 -29.59
N LYS A 308 38.79 54.22 -30.73
CA LYS A 308 38.61 53.59 -32.05
C LYS A 308 39.79 52.69 -32.41
N GLY A 309 41.01 53.13 -32.10
CA GLY A 309 42.23 52.32 -32.26
C GLY A 309 42.21 51.04 -31.41
N VAL A 310 41.82 51.16 -30.13
CA VAL A 310 41.67 50.02 -29.21
C VAL A 310 40.57 49.05 -29.68
N LYS A 311 39.41 49.57 -30.11
CA LYS A 311 38.32 48.78 -30.69
C LYS A 311 38.78 47.99 -31.92
N ALA A 312 39.55 48.60 -32.83
CA ALA A 312 40.09 47.91 -34.00
C ALA A 312 41.11 46.81 -33.64
N LYS A 313 41.83 46.93 -32.52
CA LYS A 313 42.66 45.84 -31.98
C LYS A 313 41.78 44.70 -31.45
N PHE A 314 40.77 45.02 -30.63
CA PHE A 314 39.80 44.04 -30.11
C PHE A 314 39.12 43.23 -31.22
N GLN A 315 38.63 43.92 -32.25
CA GLN A 315 37.92 43.27 -33.35
C GLN A 315 38.85 42.32 -34.13
N ARG A 316 40.07 42.78 -34.45
CA ARG A 316 41.08 41.93 -35.10
C ARG A 316 41.43 40.70 -34.25
N ALA A 317 41.73 40.91 -32.97
CA ALA A 317 42.00 39.81 -32.04
C ALA A 317 40.82 38.83 -31.97
N SER A 318 39.58 39.33 -31.90
CA SER A 318 38.38 38.50 -31.90
C SER A 318 38.21 37.69 -33.19
N ASP A 319 38.44 38.30 -34.36
CA ASP A 319 38.27 37.63 -35.65
C ASP A 319 39.37 36.59 -35.91
N ASP A 320 40.59 36.86 -35.46
CA ASP A 320 41.70 35.91 -35.53
C ASP A 320 41.43 34.71 -34.61
N GLN A 321 41.02 34.97 -33.37
CA GLN A 321 40.68 33.93 -32.40
C GLN A 321 39.48 33.09 -32.84
N LYS A 322 38.43 33.72 -33.37
CA LYS A 322 37.29 33.01 -33.96
C LYS A 322 37.73 32.04 -35.05
N ARG A 323 38.58 32.48 -35.98
CA ARG A 323 39.09 31.62 -37.07
C ARG A 323 39.94 30.46 -36.55
N ILE A 324 40.78 30.68 -35.54
CA ILE A 324 41.59 29.62 -34.92
C ILE A 324 40.67 28.59 -34.25
N MET A 325 39.73 29.05 -33.43
CA MET A 325 38.80 28.17 -32.70
C MET A 325 37.86 27.41 -33.62
N GLU A 326 37.27 28.05 -34.64
CA GLU A 326 36.42 27.37 -35.62
C GLU A 326 37.16 26.25 -36.36
N ARG A 327 38.43 26.48 -36.72
CA ARG A 327 39.28 25.45 -37.35
C ARG A 327 39.54 24.28 -36.40
N LEU A 328 39.91 24.54 -35.14
CA LEU A 328 40.22 23.49 -34.18
C LEU A 328 38.97 22.69 -33.78
N ILE A 329 37.84 23.37 -33.56
CA ILE A 329 36.55 22.72 -33.29
C ILE A 329 36.11 21.89 -34.50
N GLY A 330 36.27 22.41 -35.72
CA GLY A 330 35.98 21.67 -36.94
C GLY A 330 36.81 20.38 -37.07
N GLN A 331 38.08 20.41 -36.66
CA GLN A 331 38.91 19.20 -36.56
C GLN A 331 38.38 18.24 -35.50
N LEU A 332 38.02 18.74 -34.32
CA LEU A 332 37.53 17.94 -33.18
C LEU A 332 36.21 17.22 -33.48
N CYS A 333 35.35 17.83 -34.29
CA CYS A 333 34.07 17.24 -34.71
C CYS A 333 34.18 16.25 -35.87
N GLY A 334 35.39 15.96 -36.38
CA GLY A 334 35.57 14.95 -37.43
C GLY A 334 35.18 13.54 -36.96
N GLU A 335 34.42 12.81 -37.78
CA GLU A 335 33.83 11.50 -37.43
C GLU A 335 34.84 10.36 -37.15
N TRP A 336 36.14 10.59 -37.34
CA TRP A 336 37.19 9.55 -37.34
C TRP A 336 38.45 9.94 -36.57
N LEU A 337 38.33 10.69 -35.47
CA LEU A 337 39.47 10.94 -34.58
C LEU A 337 39.64 9.77 -33.61
N GLU A 338 40.86 9.24 -33.55
CA GLU A 338 41.24 8.28 -32.51
C GLU A 338 41.19 8.96 -31.12
N PRO A 339 40.88 8.23 -30.03
CA PRO A 339 40.76 8.81 -28.70
C PRO A 339 41.96 9.66 -28.25
N GLU A 340 43.19 9.21 -28.54
CA GLU A 340 44.42 9.94 -28.20
C GLU A 340 44.57 11.25 -28.99
N GLU A 341 44.15 11.25 -30.25
CA GLU A 341 44.19 12.46 -31.10
C GLU A 341 43.14 13.48 -30.65
N LYS A 342 41.96 13.00 -30.24
CA LYS A 342 40.91 13.83 -29.65
C LYS A 342 41.38 14.50 -28.37
N GLU A 343 41.97 13.75 -27.43
CA GLU A 343 42.51 14.31 -26.19
C GLU A 343 43.61 15.35 -26.47
N ARG A 344 44.51 15.06 -27.43
CA ARG A 344 45.55 16.02 -27.84
C ARG A 344 44.94 17.31 -28.37
N LEU A 345 43.89 17.21 -29.19
CA LEU A 345 43.24 18.36 -29.78
C LEU A 345 42.45 19.17 -28.75
N GLU A 346 41.82 18.53 -27.77
CA GLU A 346 41.18 19.21 -26.63
C GLU A 346 42.20 20.05 -25.84
N LYS A 347 43.42 19.53 -25.60
CA LYS A 347 44.51 20.29 -24.97
C LYS A 347 44.95 21.49 -25.80
N VAL A 348 45.08 21.34 -27.12
CA VAL A 348 45.43 22.47 -28.01
C VAL A 348 44.34 23.55 -27.98
N ILE A 349 43.06 23.16 -27.96
CA ILE A 349 41.94 24.11 -27.84
C ILE A 349 42.01 24.85 -26.49
N GLU A 350 42.31 24.15 -25.40
CA GLU A 350 42.47 24.76 -24.07
C GLU A 350 43.63 25.75 -24.03
N GLU A 351 44.79 25.38 -24.58
CA GLU A 351 45.97 26.24 -24.67
C GLU A 351 45.68 27.52 -25.48
N GLU A 352 45.07 27.38 -26.65
CA GLU A 352 44.67 28.53 -27.50
C GLU A 352 43.62 29.41 -26.81
N TYR A 353 42.67 28.82 -26.08
CA TYR A 353 41.70 29.57 -25.29
C TYR A 353 42.38 30.38 -24.18
N ILE A 354 43.39 29.83 -23.50
CA ILE A 354 44.17 30.56 -22.48
C ILE A 354 44.95 31.73 -23.11
N LEU A 355 45.60 31.51 -24.26
CA LEU A 355 46.30 32.56 -25.00
C LEU A 355 45.35 33.68 -25.40
N CYS A 356 44.18 33.33 -25.91
CA CYS A 356 43.09 34.25 -26.23
C CYS A 356 42.71 35.10 -24.99
N LEU A 357 42.41 34.47 -23.86
CA LEU A 357 42.07 35.18 -22.63
C LEU A 357 43.16 36.17 -22.21
N ARG A 358 44.44 35.78 -22.32
CA ARG A 358 45.58 36.65 -21.98
C ARG A 358 45.62 37.89 -22.87
N ASP A 359 45.43 37.73 -24.18
CA ASP A 359 45.49 38.84 -25.13
C ASP A 359 44.32 39.82 -24.90
N PHE A 360 43.10 39.29 -24.70
CA PHE A 360 41.93 40.10 -24.38
C PHE A 360 42.09 40.86 -23.05
N ARG A 361 42.71 40.27 -22.02
CA ARG A 361 43.03 40.96 -20.77
C ARG A 361 43.94 42.17 -20.98
N GLY A 362 44.94 42.05 -21.85
CA GLY A 362 45.82 43.17 -22.21
C GLY A 362 45.03 44.33 -22.82
N HIS A 363 44.09 44.02 -23.70
CA HIS A 363 43.21 45.03 -24.28
C HIS A 363 42.25 45.65 -23.25
N PHE A 364 41.70 44.88 -22.31
CA PHE A 364 40.87 45.42 -21.23
C PHE A 364 41.65 46.28 -20.23
N ALA A 365 42.96 46.04 -20.04
CA ALA A 365 43.81 46.93 -19.27
C ALA A 365 43.97 48.30 -19.97
N GLU A 366 44.13 48.32 -21.30
CA GLU A 366 44.15 49.56 -22.11
C GLU A 366 42.82 50.32 -21.98
N VAL A 367 41.67 49.63 -22.05
CA VAL A 367 40.33 50.22 -21.85
C VAL A 367 40.19 50.85 -20.46
N ARG A 368 40.60 50.14 -19.40
CA ARG A 368 40.52 50.67 -18.03
C ARG A 368 41.43 51.87 -17.82
N ALA A 369 42.62 51.89 -18.44
CA ALA A 369 43.51 53.04 -18.40
C ALA A 369 42.90 54.31 -19.04
N MET A 370 41.95 54.14 -19.95
CA MET A 370 41.15 55.24 -20.52
C MET A 370 40.01 55.72 -19.61
N GLY A 371 39.82 55.10 -18.45
CA GLY A 371 38.70 55.41 -17.53
C GLY A 371 37.35 54.87 -17.98
N ILE A 372 37.32 53.97 -18.97
CA ILE A 372 36.07 53.31 -19.42
C ILE A 372 35.82 52.09 -18.54
N GLU A 373 34.62 52.00 -17.96
CA GLU A 373 34.22 50.83 -17.17
C GLU A 373 33.91 49.62 -18.07
N VAL A 374 34.49 48.47 -17.72
CA VAL A 374 34.18 47.18 -18.33
C VAL A 374 33.02 46.53 -17.56
N GLY A 375 31.99 46.10 -18.28
CA GLY A 375 30.81 45.45 -17.71
C GLY A 375 31.13 44.23 -16.83
N PHE A 376 30.25 43.93 -15.88
CA PHE A 376 30.47 42.86 -14.91
C PHE A 376 30.63 41.49 -15.57
N ASN A 377 29.77 41.15 -16.55
CA ASN A 377 29.78 39.83 -17.17
C ASN A 377 31.05 39.62 -18.01
N LEU A 378 31.53 40.66 -18.71
CA LEU A 378 32.82 40.65 -19.40
C LEU A 378 33.98 40.51 -18.40
N ARG A 379 33.93 41.23 -17.27
CA ARG A 379 34.94 41.08 -16.21
C ARG A 379 34.95 39.67 -15.65
N GLU A 380 33.80 39.07 -15.39
CA GLU A 380 33.72 37.70 -14.90
C GLU A 380 34.23 36.70 -15.95
N PHE A 381 33.75 36.80 -17.19
CA PHE A 381 34.09 35.88 -18.28
C PHE A 381 35.59 35.87 -18.61
N TYR A 382 36.21 37.05 -18.69
CA TYR A 382 37.65 37.17 -18.96
C TYR A 382 38.51 37.04 -17.71
N GLY A 383 37.91 36.79 -16.54
CA GLY A 383 38.62 36.72 -15.26
C GLY A 383 39.37 38.02 -14.96
N LEU A 384 38.68 39.16 -14.97
CA LEU A 384 39.19 40.46 -14.56
C LEU A 384 38.74 40.83 -13.13
N LEU A 385 37.99 39.95 -12.46
CA LEU A 385 37.50 40.17 -11.10
C LEU A 385 38.56 39.90 -10.02
N GLU A 386 39.61 39.12 -10.30
CA GLU A 386 40.67 38.91 -9.31
C GLU A 386 41.67 40.07 -9.26
N PRO A 387 42.24 40.39 -8.09
CA PRO A 387 43.21 41.48 -7.94
C PRO A 387 44.42 41.31 -8.86
N GLU A 388 44.90 42.43 -9.43
CA GLU A 388 46.02 42.46 -10.41
C GLU A 388 47.30 41.72 -9.96
N LYS A 389 47.48 41.51 -8.64
CA LYS A 389 48.63 40.81 -8.06
C LYS A 389 48.63 39.29 -8.20
N LYS A 390 47.51 38.63 -8.48
CA LYS A 390 47.47 37.17 -8.72
C LYS A 390 47.89 36.76 -10.14
N TRP A 391 47.87 37.70 -11.09
CA TRP A 391 48.02 37.39 -12.52
C TRP A 391 49.46 37.26 -13.00
N LEU A 392 50.43 37.83 -12.27
CA LEU A 392 51.85 37.81 -12.64
C LEU A 392 52.61 36.61 -12.05
N GLY A 393 51.95 35.74 -11.27
CA GLY A 393 52.58 34.68 -10.49
C GLY A 393 52.16 33.24 -10.84
N ILE A 394 51.43 33.02 -11.94
CA ILE A 394 51.14 31.68 -12.46
C ILE A 394 51.85 31.54 -13.80
N PHE A 395 53.13 31.13 -13.72
CA PHE A 395 53.88 30.42 -14.75
C PHE A 395 54.74 29.38 -14.03
#